data_AF-A0A9D7Z2Z7-F1
#
_entry.id   AF-A0A9D7Z2Z7-F1
#
_cell.length_a   1.000
_cell.length_b   1.000
_cell.length_c   1.000
_cell.angle_alpha   90.00
_cell.angle_beta   90.00
_cell.angle_gamma   90.00
#
_symmetry.space_group_name_H-M   'P 1'
#
loop_
_entity.id
_entity.type
_entity.pdbx_description
1 polymer ?
#
loop_
_entity_poly.entity_id
_entity_poly.type
_entity_poly.pdbx_seq_one_letter_code
_entity_poly.pdbx_strand_id
1 'polypeptide(L)'
;MRNIEPLDAAASGRGLLSILPDLDSIVRRVALVAAVGETIHPSLSVELLRVATGGNAVAIKTDAAGVRSVVVGGVEVPTDPRGRIWIHYTPHDKARFVSAVDLMRGSFNVDRIRNHLVLVGTSAIGLLDLKATPLDPAMPGVEVHAQILETILDKSYLVRPNYALGAEIVLAIALSLLVVILAPILGAIPVLFLGMAIAAATVGGSWYLYIEHRMLIDVVYPLMTSFTAFMILVFLNYRREEVQRQQIRSAFGQYLAPSFVEQIARNPERLSLGGETRKMTFLFSDVRDFTAISESYKSDPQGLTTLMNRFLTPLSDAILRQGGTIDKYMGDAIMAFWNARSTRRTMPPTPARRR
;
A
#
# COMPACT_ATOMS: atom_id res chain seq x y z
N MET A 1 40.37 -22.40 -13.54
CA MET A 1 39.79 -21.69 -14.71
C MET A 1 40.84 -21.63 -15.79
N ARG A 2 40.56 -22.17 -16.97
CA ARG A 2 41.42 -22.04 -18.14
C ARG A 2 40.54 -21.57 -19.29
N ASN A 3 41.04 -20.61 -20.06
CA ASN A 3 40.44 -20.26 -21.33
C ASN A 3 41.06 -21.12 -22.44
N ILE A 4 40.66 -20.90 -23.69
CA ILE A 4 41.34 -21.49 -24.85
C ILE A 4 42.83 -21.13 -24.84
N GLU A 5 43.68 -22.09 -25.20
CA GLU A 5 45.14 -22.01 -25.05
C GLU A 5 45.78 -20.73 -25.64
N PRO A 6 45.39 -20.22 -26.83
CA PRO A 6 45.99 -19.00 -27.37
C PRO A 6 45.73 -17.76 -26.51
N LEU A 7 44.53 -17.65 -25.92
CA LEU A 7 44.19 -16.53 -25.04
C LEU A 7 44.82 -16.72 -23.66
N ASP A 8 44.84 -17.95 -23.16
CA ASP A 8 45.35 -18.26 -21.83
C ASP A 8 46.87 -18.10 -21.74
N ALA A 9 47.61 -18.41 -22.81
CA ALA A 9 49.06 -18.22 -22.88
C ALA A 9 49.46 -16.73 -23.02
N ALA A 10 48.63 -15.91 -23.68
CA ALA A 10 48.88 -14.48 -23.84
C ALA A 10 48.35 -13.63 -22.67
N ALA A 11 47.56 -14.20 -21.77
CA ALA A 11 46.90 -13.47 -20.69
C ALA A 11 47.86 -13.11 -19.56
N SER A 12 47.91 -11.81 -19.20
CA SER A 12 48.59 -11.33 -17.99
C SER A 12 47.77 -11.55 -16.70
N GLY A 13 46.51 -12.01 -16.83
CA GLY A 13 45.58 -12.20 -15.73
C GLY A 13 44.35 -13.01 -16.11
N ARG A 14 43.67 -13.60 -15.13
CA ARG A 14 42.44 -14.39 -15.31
C ARG A 14 41.35 -13.89 -14.37
N GLY A 15 40.22 -13.50 -14.93
CA GLY A 15 39.07 -13.02 -14.16
C GLY A 15 37.79 -13.78 -14.48
N LEU A 16 36.90 -13.85 -13.50
CA LEU A 16 35.59 -14.48 -13.64
C LEU A 16 34.63 -13.61 -14.44
N LEU A 17 34.02 -14.21 -15.46
CA LEU A 17 32.92 -13.64 -16.21
C LEU A 17 31.63 -14.35 -15.79
N SER A 18 31.06 -13.94 -14.66
CA SER A 18 29.78 -14.48 -14.17
C SER A 18 28.95 -13.36 -13.58
N ILE A 19 27.76 -13.19 -14.14
CA ILE A 19 26.76 -12.21 -13.70
C ILE A 19 25.52 -12.99 -13.28
N LEU A 20 25.22 -12.97 -11.98
CA LEU A 20 24.02 -13.54 -11.41
C LEU A 20 23.01 -12.41 -11.22
N PRO A 21 21.87 -12.41 -11.94
CA PRO A 21 20.86 -11.39 -11.76
C PRO A 21 20.17 -11.53 -10.40
N ASP A 22 19.45 -10.49 -9.99
CA ASP A 22 18.54 -10.56 -8.84
C ASP A 22 17.31 -11.45 -9.19
N LEU A 23 16.42 -11.69 -8.21
CA LEU A 23 15.24 -12.56 -8.35
C LEU A 23 14.31 -12.16 -9.51
N ASP A 24 14.33 -10.89 -9.88
CA ASP A 24 13.55 -10.31 -10.99
C ASP A 24 14.31 -10.29 -12.33
N SER A 25 15.42 -11.03 -12.44
CA SER A 25 16.29 -11.10 -13.61
C SER A 25 17.03 -9.80 -13.97
N ILE A 26 16.93 -8.76 -13.14
CA ILE A 26 17.62 -7.48 -13.34
C ILE A 26 18.99 -7.53 -12.65
N VAL A 27 20.03 -7.15 -13.38
CA VAL A 27 21.40 -7.09 -12.87
C VAL A 27 21.62 -5.76 -12.16
N ARG A 28 21.51 -5.73 -10.83
CA ARG A 28 21.84 -4.54 -10.02
C ARG A 28 23.18 -4.63 -9.32
N ARG A 29 23.59 -5.87 -9.03
CA ARG A 29 24.77 -6.20 -8.25
C ARG A 29 25.62 -7.22 -8.97
N VAL A 30 26.94 -7.02 -8.95
CA VAL A 30 27.88 -7.95 -9.56
C VAL A 30 28.97 -8.30 -8.57
N ALA A 31 29.36 -9.57 -8.51
CA ALA A 31 30.45 -10.04 -7.65
C ALA A 31 31.78 -9.46 -8.12
N LEU A 32 32.52 -8.83 -7.20
CA LEU A 32 33.89 -8.40 -7.46
C LEU A 32 34.89 -9.55 -7.27
N VAL A 33 34.54 -10.47 -6.37
CA VAL A 33 35.28 -11.69 -6.08
C VAL A 33 34.29 -12.82 -5.90
N ALA A 34 34.66 -14.03 -6.29
CA ALA A 34 33.85 -15.22 -6.04
C ALA A 34 34.75 -16.43 -5.77
N ALA A 35 34.28 -17.31 -4.89
CA ALA A 35 34.93 -18.58 -4.63
C ALA A 35 34.59 -19.58 -5.73
N VAL A 36 35.60 -20.23 -6.29
CA VAL A 36 35.46 -21.34 -7.23
C VAL A 36 36.28 -22.50 -6.70
N GLY A 37 35.60 -23.48 -6.11
CA GLY A 37 36.26 -24.48 -5.26
C GLY A 37 36.74 -23.83 -3.95
N GLU A 38 38.00 -24.07 -3.60
CA GLU A 38 38.62 -23.55 -2.37
C GLU A 38 39.33 -22.21 -2.57
N THR A 39 39.44 -21.72 -3.81
CA THR A 39 40.17 -20.49 -4.15
C THR A 39 39.23 -19.35 -4.50
N ILE A 40 39.54 -18.16 -3.99
CA ILE A 40 38.83 -16.93 -4.34
C ILE A 40 39.47 -16.33 -5.58
N HIS A 41 38.64 -15.96 -6.55
CA HIS A 41 39.07 -15.36 -7.80
C HIS A 41 38.39 -14.00 -8.02
N PRO A 42 39.11 -13.01 -8.56
CA PRO A 42 38.52 -11.73 -8.94
C PRO A 42 37.61 -11.89 -10.17
N SER A 43 36.65 -10.99 -10.31
CA SER A 43 35.89 -10.84 -11.55
C SER A 43 36.75 -10.24 -12.65
N LEU A 44 36.30 -10.36 -13.91
CA LEU A 44 37.00 -9.81 -15.08
C LEU A 44 37.33 -8.32 -14.90
N SER A 45 36.38 -7.52 -14.40
CA SER A 45 36.58 -6.09 -14.17
C SER A 45 37.64 -5.81 -13.11
N VAL A 46 37.67 -6.57 -12.01
CA VAL A 46 38.68 -6.41 -10.95
C VAL A 46 40.05 -6.84 -11.43
N GLU A 47 40.13 -7.96 -12.15
CA GLU A 47 41.39 -8.45 -12.71
C GLU A 47 41.98 -7.47 -13.74
N LEU A 48 41.13 -6.88 -14.58
CA LEU A 48 41.55 -5.84 -15.53
C LEU A 48 42.15 -4.64 -14.80
N LEU A 49 41.50 -4.16 -13.72
CA LEU A 49 42.04 -3.06 -12.90
C LEU A 49 43.36 -3.45 -12.24
N ARG A 50 43.48 -4.68 -11.74
CA ARG A 50 44.71 -5.18 -11.12
C ARG A 50 45.87 -5.15 -12.13
N VAL A 51 45.66 -5.66 -13.34
CA VAL A 51 46.67 -5.68 -14.40
C VAL A 51 47.01 -4.26 -14.85
N ALA A 52 46.00 -3.41 -15.07
CA ALA A 52 46.19 -2.04 -15.53
C ALA A 52 46.93 -1.16 -14.52
N THR A 53 46.77 -1.42 -13.22
CA THR A 53 47.42 -0.66 -12.14
C THR A 53 48.80 -1.21 -11.79
N GLY A 54 49.24 -2.30 -12.42
CA GLY A 54 50.48 -3.00 -12.06
C GLY A 54 50.45 -3.66 -10.68
N GLY A 55 49.24 -3.81 -10.09
CA GLY A 55 49.04 -4.37 -8.78
C GLY A 55 49.23 -5.89 -8.77
N ASN A 56 49.90 -6.40 -7.73
CA ASN A 56 50.18 -7.84 -7.62
C ASN A 56 49.12 -8.62 -6.82
N ALA A 57 48.24 -7.95 -6.07
CA ALA A 57 47.28 -8.60 -5.19
C ALA A 57 45.93 -7.88 -5.16
N VAL A 58 44.88 -8.67 -5.00
CA VAL A 58 43.53 -8.23 -4.59
C VAL A 58 43.38 -8.60 -3.13
N ALA A 59 43.12 -7.63 -2.26
CA ALA A 59 42.88 -7.88 -0.84
C ALA A 59 41.38 -7.79 -0.54
N ILE A 60 40.89 -8.68 0.32
CA ILE A 60 39.47 -8.72 0.72
C ILE A 60 39.44 -8.37 2.20
N LYS A 61 38.72 -7.31 2.55
CA LYS A 61 38.48 -6.95 3.96
C LYS A 61 37.15 -7.54 4.38
N THR A 62 37.17 -8.29 5.48
CA THR A 62 35.99 -8.91 6.06
C THR A 62 35.71 -8.37 7.46
N ASP A 63 34.47 -8.44 7.88
CA ASP A 63 34.01 -8.21 9.24
C ASP A 63 33.09 -9.36 9.70
N ALA A 64 32.48 -9.23 10.88
CA ALA A 64 31.57 -10.25 11.41
C ALA A 64 30.30 -10.46 10.55
N ALA A 65 29.95 -9.50 9.69
CA ALA A 65 28.79 -9.58 8.81
C ALA A 65 29.13 -10.17 7.43
N GLY A 66 30.41 -10.19 7.03
CA GLY A 66 30.88 -10.80 5.78
C GLY A 66 31.98 -9.99 5.11
N VAL A 67 31.97 -9.92 3.78
CA VAL A 67 32.89 -9.05 3.04
C VAL A 67 32.45 -7.59 3.16
N ARG A 68 33.36 -6.73 3.61
CA ARG A 68 33.12 -5.29 3.74
C ARG A 68 33.58 -4.51 2.51
N SER A 69 34.76 -4.86 1.99
CA SER A 69 35.33 -4.19 0.84
C SER A 69 36.36 -5.06 0.13
N VAL A 70 36.58 -4.76 -1.15
CA VAL A 70 37.63 -5.36 -1.97
C VAL A 70 38.61 -4.26 -2.37
N VAL A 71 39.89 -4.48 -2.11
CA VAL A 71 40.97 -3.54 -2.43
C VAL A 71 41.70 -4.02 -3.67
N VAL A 72 41.76 -3.18 -4.70
CA VAL A 72 42.46 -3.44 -5.96
C VAL A 72 43.12 -2.16 -6.45
N GLY A 73 44.39 -2.25 -6.88
CA GLY A 73 45.09 -1.09 -7.46
C GLY A 73 45.18 0.14 -6.56
N GLY A 74 45.22 -0.05 -5.23
CA GLY A 74 45.21 1.04 -4.24
C GLY A 74 43.85 1.68 -3.98
N VAL A 75 42.78 1.21 -4.63
CA VAL A 75 41.41 1.66 -4.40
C VAL A 75 40.65 0.64 -3.55
N GLU A 76 39.99 1.13 -2.50
CA GLU A 76 39.07 0.33 -1.69
C GLU A 76 37.63 0.48 -2.23
N VAL A 77 37.09 -0.63 -2.72
CA VAL A 77 35.73 -0.69 -3.27
C VAL A 77 34.79 -1.28 -2.22
N PRO A 78 33.79 -0.53 -1.73
CA PRO A 78 32.81 -1.04 -0.77
C PRO A 78 31.95 -2.12 -1.42
N THR A 79 31.65 -3.18 -0.68
CA THR A 79 30.83 -4.30 -1.16
C THR A 79 29.70 -4.63 -0.20
N ASP A 80 28.74 -5.41 -0.68
CA ASP A 80 27.82 -6.13 0.18
C ASP A 80 28.54 -7.29 0.91
N PRO A 81 27.91 -7.90 1.94
CA PRO A 81 28.48 -9.03 2.68
C PRO A 81 28.93 -10.23 1.85
N ARG A 82 28.45 -10.34 0.61
CA ARG A 82 28.79 -11.42 -0.34
C ARG A 82 29.88 -11.01 -1.33
N GLY A 83 30.51 -9.84 -1.16
CA GLY A 83 31.56 -9.34 -2.05
C GLY A 83 31.05 -8.78 -3.37
N ARG A 84 29.79 -8.34 -3.43
CA ARG A 84 29.19 -7.74 -4.64
C ARG A 84 29.12 -6.22 -4.55
N ILE A 85 29.30 -5.55 -5.68
CA ILE A 85 29.15 -4.10 -5.81
C ILE A 85 27.76 -3.76 -6.35
N TRP A 86 27.17 -2.65 -5.91
CA TRP A 86 26.03 -2.04 -6.59
C TRP A 86 26.54 -1.13 -7.70
N ILE A 87 26.05 -1.36 -8.92
CA ILE A 87 26.49 -0.61 -10.09
C ILE A 87 25.67 0.66 -10.20
N HIS A 88 26.36 1.80 -10.35
CA HIS A 88 25.70 3.06 -10.68
C HIS A 88 25.52 3.14 -12.19
N TYR A 89 24.41 2.60 -12.68
CA TYR A 89 24.15 2.52 -14.11
C TYR A 89 23.97 3.90 -14.74
N THR A 90 24.44 4.05 -15.97
CA THR A 90 24.09 5.14 -16.87
C THR A 90 23.31 4.57 -18.06
N PRO A 91 22.48 5.39 -18.74
CA PRO A 91 21.77 4.95 -19.93
C PRO A 91 22.72 4.37 -20.98
N HIS A 92 22.26 3.38 -21.74
CA HIS A 92 23.04 2.78 -22.82
C HIS A 92 23.53 3.86 -23.80
N ASP A 93 24.84 3.87 -24.04
CA ASP A 93 25.46 4.85 -24.94
C ASP A 93 26.27 4.16 -26.04
N LYS A 94 25.79 4.32 -27.27
CA LYS A 94 26.47 3.81 -28.47
C LYS A 94 27.85 4.42 -28.69
N ALA A 95 28.11 5.62 -28.16
CA ALA A 95 29.41 6.28 -28.26
C ALA A 95 30.51 5.59 -27.44
N ARG A 96 30.16 4.65 -26.53
CA ARG A 96 31.13 3.80 -25.81
C ARG A 96 31.76 2.73 -26.71
N PHE A 97 31.12 2.40 -27.84
CA PHE A 97 31.52 1.28 -28.67
C PHE A 97 32.38 1.71 -29.87
N VAL A 98 33.38 0.88 -30.17
CA VAL A 98 34.14 0.93 -31.42
C VAL A 98 33.89 -0.38 -32.15
N SER A 99 33.49 -0.30 -33.42
CA SER A 99 33.28 -1.50 -34.24
C SER A 99 34.59 -2.23 -34.46
N ALA A 100 34.60 -3.54 -34.20
CA ALA A 100 35.77 -4.38 -34.47
C ALA A 100 36.15 -4.39 -35.96
N VAL A 101 35.16 -4.26 -36.86
CA VAL A 101 35.39 -4.17 -38.31
C VAL A 101 36.13 -2.88 -38.67
N ASP A 102 35.72 -1.75 -38.08
CA ASP A 102 36.36 -0.46 -38.34
C ASP A 102 37.77 -0.42 -37.75
N LEU A 103 37.98 -1.08 -36.60
CA LEU A 103 39.29 -1.26 -35.99
C LEU A 103 40.23 -2.06 -36.89
N MET A 104 39.77 -3.18 -37.46
CA MET A 104 40.55 -4.00 -38.41
C MET A 104 40.84 -3.28 -39.73
N ARG A 105 39.95 -2.38 -40.17
CA ARG A 105 40.13 -1.57 -41.37
C ARG A 105 40.96 -0.30 -41.14
N GLY A 106 41.30 0.01 -39.89
CA GLY A 106 42.00 1.23 -39.51
C GLY A 106 41.15 2.50 -39.64
N SER A 107 39.84 2.37 -39.82
CA SER A 107 38.90 3.49 -39.99
C SER A 107 38.30 3.93 -38.65
N PHE A 108 39.16 4.25 -37.67
CA PHE A 108 38.73 4.72 -36.36
C PHE A 108 39.69 5.78 -35.81
N ASN A 109 39.21 6.60 -34.88
CA ASN A 109 40.07 7.54 -34.17
C ASN A 109 40.90 6.81 -33.09
N VAL A 110 42.22 6.79 -33.26
CA VAL A 110 43.19 6.16 -32.34
C VAL A 110 43.09 6.70 -30.91
N ASP A 111 42.70 7.97 -30.76
CA ASP A 111 42.56 8.60 -29.44
C ASP A 111 41.46 7.95 -28.59
N ARG A 112 40.50 7.24 -29.21
CA ARG A 112 39.46 6.49 -28.48
C ARG A 112 39.98 5.23 -27.77
N ILE A 113 41.19 4.77 -28.11
CA ILE A 113 41.78 3.54 -27.56
C ILE A 113 43.01 3.85 -26.72
N ARG A 114 43.81 4.83 -27.12
CA ARG A 114 45.05 5.18 -26.42
C ARG A 114 44.74 5.56 -24.96
N ASN A 115 45.47 4.98 -24.02
CA ASN A 115 45.33 5.20 -22.57
C ASN A 115 43.95 4.85 -21.98
N HIS A 116 43.15 4.04 -22.68
CA HIS A 116 41.86 3.57 -22.18
C HIS A 116 41.91 2.07 -21.87
N LEU A 117 41.06 1.64 -20.95
CA LEU A 117 40.78 0.22 -20.72
C LEU A 117 39.82 -0.27 -21.80
N VAL A 118 40.28 -1.21 -22.64
CA VAL A 118 39.49 -1.74 -23.75
C VAL A 118 38.88 -3.09 -23.36
N LEU A 119 37.56 -3.18 -23.50
CA LEU A 119 36.82 -4.43 -23.36
C LEU A 119 36.37 -4.92 -24.73
N VAL A 120 36.64 -6.19 -25.02
CA VAL A 120 36.23 -6.83 -26.27
C VAL A 120 35.06 -7.75 -25.96
N GLY A 121 33.94 -7.53 -26.65
CA GLY A 121 32.72 -8.29 -26.45
C GLY A 121 31.75 -8.14 -27.61
N THR A 122 30.59 -8.78 -27.49
CA THR A 122 29.59 -8.84 -28.56
C THR A 122 28.38 -7.98 -28.23
N SER A 123 27.94 -7.15 -29.17
CA SER A 123 26.72 -6.34 -29.06
C SER A 123 25.56 -6.85 -29.93
N ALA A 124 25.77 -7.95 -30.66
CA ALA A 124 24.74 -8.52 -31.53
C ALA A 124 23.69 -9.27 -30.71
N ILE A 125 22.42 -8.94 -30.93
CA ILE A 125 21.25 -9.53 -30.24
C ILE A 125 21.25 -11.07 -30.34
N GLY A 126 21.66 -11.62 -31.49
CA GLY A 126 21.72 -13.06 -31.73
C GLY A 126 22.80 -13.83 -30.97
N LEU A 127 23.73 -13.14 -30.29
CA LEU A 127 24.79 -13.77 -29.50
C LEU A 127 24.44 -13.88 -28.00
N LEU A 128 23.20 -13.51 -27.63
CA LEU A 128 22.58 -13.72 -26.31
C LEU A 128 23.33 -13.14 -25.09
N ASP A 129 24.32 -12.27 -25.30
CA ASP A 129 25.00 -11.55 -24.23
C ASP A 129 24.31 -10.22 -23.88
N LEU A 130 22.97 -10.24 -23.80
CA LEU A 130 22.17 -9.10 -23.36
C LEU A 130 21.73 -9.31 -21.91
N LYS A 131 21.83 -8.25 -21.10
CA LYS A 131 21.46 -8.24 -19.69
C LYS A 131 20.43 -7.14 -19.44
N ALA A 132 19.38 -7.49 -18.69
CA ALA A 132 18.44 -6.51 -18.20
C ALA A 132 19.07 -5.74 -17.03
N THR A 133 19.01 -4.41 -17.11
CA THR A 133 19.52 -3.48 -16.09
C THR A 133 18.38 -2.57 -15.63
N PRO A 134 18.52 -1.83 -14.51
CA PRO A 134 17.49 -0.91 -14.06
C PRO A 134 17.12 0.20 -15.06
N LEU A 135 18.04 0.57 -15.96
CA LEU A 135 17.85 1.67 -16.93
C LEU A 135 17.57 1.18 -18.35
N ASP A 136 18.10 0.01 -18.72
CA ASP A 136 17.94 -0.57 -20.05
C ASP A 136 17.59 -2.07 -19.97
N PRO A 137 16.48 -2.53 -20.57
CA PRO A 137 16.08 -3.93 -20.55
C PRO A 137 17.01 -4.85 -21.37
N ALA A 138 17.86 -4.31 -22.24
CA ALA A 138 18.69 -5.08 -23.17
C ALA A 138 20.08 -4.43 -23.35
N MET A 139 20.85 -4.32 -22.26
CA MET A 139 22.22 -3.81 -22.30
C MET A 139 23.23 -4.92 -22.67
N PRO A 140 24.19 -4.68 -23.57
CA PRO A 140 25.29 -5.63 -23.83
C PRO A 140 26.08 -5.97 -22.57
N GLY A 141 26.39 -7.24 -22.32
CA GLY A 141 27.12 -7.71 -21.14
C GLY A 141 28.50 -7.06 -20.99
N VAL A 142 29.18 -6.79 -22.10
CA VAL A 142 30.46 -6.05 -22.13
C VAL A 142 30.32 -4.62 -21.57
N GLU A 143 29.18 -3.96 -21.78
CA GLU A 143 28.93 -2.62 -21.27
C GLU A 143 28.66 -2.62 -19.77
N VAL A 144 28.03 -3.68 -19.24
CA VAL A 144 27.90 -3.86 -17.79
C VAL A 144 29.30 -3.90 -17.14
N HIS A 145 30.26 -4.60 -17.76
CA HIS A 145 31.64 -4.61 -17.28
C HIS A 145 32.34 -3.25 -17.39
N ALA A 146 32.06 -2.48 -18.45
CA ALA A 146 32.55 -1.11 -18.60
C ALA A 146 32.02 -0.21 -17.48
N GLN A 147 30.71 -0.28 -17.19
CA GLN A 147 30.07 0.52 -16.15
C GLN A 147 30.51 0.11 -14.74
N ILE A 148 30.90 -1.15 -14.49
CA ILE A 148 31.56 -1.55 -13.24
C ILE A 148 32.90 -0.82 -13.08
N LEU A 149 33.72 -0.79 -14.14
CA LEU A 149 35.02 -0.10 -14.12
C LEU A 149 34.84 1.39 -13.88
N GLU A 150 33.91 2.03 -14.59
CA GLU A 150 33.58 3.45 -14.39
C GLU A 150 33.12 3.71 -12.96
N THR A 151 32.23 2.87 -12.41
CA THR A 151 31.78 3.00 -11.02
C THR A 151 32.95 2.97 -10.04
N ILE A 152 33.97 2.13 -10.29
CA ILE A 152 35.18 2.03 -9.45
C ILE A 152 36.11 3.23 -9.66
N LEU A 153 36.34 3.64 -10.90
CA LEU A 153 37.26 4.73 -11.26
C LEU A 153 36.71 6.10 -10.82
N ASP A 154 35.42 6.35 -11.03
CA ASP A 154 34.72 7.58 -10.62
C ASP A 154 34.37 7.59 -9.13
N LYS A 155 34.62 6.48 -8.43
CA LYS A 155 34.23 6.25 -7.03
C LYS A 155 32.74 6.50 -6.80
N SER A 156 31.92 6.17 -7.80
CA SER A 156 30.47 6.37 -7.77
C SER A 156 29.71 5.22 -7.14
N TYR A 157 30.19 4.77 -5.99
CA TYR A 157 29.66 3.61 -5.29
C TYR A 157 28.26 3.86 -4.75
N LEU A 158 27.32 2.99 -5.10
CA LEU A 158 26.07 2.86 -4.37
C LEU A 158 26.31 1.95 -3.16
N VAL A 159 26.03 2.45 -1.97
CA VAL A 159 26.27 1.70 -0.72
C VAL A 159 24.95 1.49 -0.02
N ARG A 160 24.68 0.24 0.39
CA ARG A 160 23.63 -0.07 1.36
C ARG A 160 24.28 -0.20 2.74
N PRO A 161 24.10 0.76 3.66
CA PRO A 161 24.72 0.70 4.97
C PRO A 161 24.31 -0.55 5.75
N ASN A 162 25.19 -1.07 6.60
CA ASN A 162 24.89 -2.27 7.40
C ASN A 162 23.69 -2.07 8.34
N TYR A 163 23.46 -0.85 8.79
CA TYR A 163 22.31 -0.49 9.63
C TYR A 163 21.01 -0.26 8.84
N ALA A 164 21.04 -0.28 7.50
CA ALA A 164 19.88 0.05 6.67
C ALA A 164 18.68 -0.84 7.01
N LEU A 165 18.86 -2.16 7.08
CA LEU A 165 17.78 -3.09 7.42
C LEU A 165 17.18 -2.79 8.82
N GLY A 166 18.03 -2.49 9.81
CA GLY A 166 17.57 -2.12 11.15
C GLY A 166 16.79 -0.81 11.15
N ALA A 167 17.29 0.20 10.44
CA ALA A 167 16.61 1.50 10.29
C ALA A 167 15.27 1.35 9.57
N GLU A 168 15.20 0.54 8.51
CA GLU A 168 13.97 0.22 7.77
C GLU A 168 12.94 -0.45 8.69
N ILE A 169 13.33 -1.45 9.50
CA ILE A 169 12.43 -2.11 10.46
C ILE A 169 11.93 -1.13 11.52
N VAL A 170 12.83 -0.32 12.10
CA VAL A 170 12.45 0.67 13.11
C VAL A 170 11.48 1.70 12.52
N LEU A 171 11.74 2.18 11.29
CA LEU A 171 10.86 3.08 10.59
C LEU A 171 9.50 2.44 10.32
N ALA A 172 9.46 1.17 9.88
CA ALA A 172 8.22 0.42 9.66
C ALA A 172 7.37 0.32 10.93
N ILE A 173 7.98 0.00 12.07
CA ILE A 173 7.31 -0.09 13.37
C ILE A 173 6.83 1.30 13.80
N ALA A 174 7.68 2.33 13.70
CA ALA A 174 7.34 3.69 14.10
C ALA A 174 6.15 4.25 13.30
N LEU A 175 6.16 4.09 11.96
CA LEU A 175 5.06 4.52 11.10
C LEU A 175 3.77 3.74 11.38
N SER A 176 3.87 2.43 11.56
CA SER A 176 2.70 1.60 11.88
C SER A 176 2.09 1.97 13.24
N LEU A 177 2.92 2.21 14.25
CA LEU A 177 2.48 2.63 15.59
C LEU A 177 1.84 4.02 15.54
N LEU A 178 2.42 4.94 14.78
CA LEU A 178 1.87 6.29 14.58
C LEU A 178 0.45 6.23 14.00
N VAL A 179 0.22 5.37 13.00
CA VAL A 179 -1.12 5.13 12.43
C VAL A 179 -2.08 4.58 13.48
N VAL A 180 -1.65 3.60 14.28
CA VAL A 180 -2.49 2.99 15.33
C VAL A 180 -2.91 4.00 16.40
N ILE A 181 -2.03 4.93 16.77
CA ILE A 181 -2.31 5.96 17.78
C ILE A 181 -3.20 7.07 17.20
N LEU A 182 -2.93 7.54 15.98
CA LEU A 182 -3.60 8.72 15.42
C LEU A 182 -4.98 8.42 14.83
N ALA A 183 -5.21 7.23 14.26
CA ALA A 183 -6.47 6.92 13.57
C ALA A 183 -7.71 6.95 14.48
N PRO A 184 -7.68 6.48 15.75
CA PRO A 184 -8.81 6.62 16.66
C PRO A 184 -9.08 8.07 17.10
N ILE A 185 -8.06 8.94 17.11
CA ILE A 185 -8.16 10.31 17.64
C ILE A 185 -8.66 11.28 16.58
N LEU A 186 -8.07 11.23 15.38
CA LEU A 186 -8.31 12.20 14.31
C LEU A 186 -9.35 11.71 13.28
N GLY A 187 -9.75 10.44 13.34
CA GLY A 187 -10.56 9.80 12.32
C GLY A 187 -9.76 9.44 11.05
N ALA A 188 -10.41 8.71 10.12
CA ALA A 188 -9.70 8.11 8.99
C ALA A 188 -9.22 9.12 7.93
N ILE A 189 -10.00 10.17 7.65
CA ILE A 189 -9.70 11.13 6.56
C ILE A 189 -8.45 11.96 6.86
N PRO A 190 -8.30 12.61 8.04
CA PRO A 190 -7.09 13.38 8.34
C PRO A 190 -5.84 12.51 8.42
N VAL A 191 -5.97 11.29 8.96
CA VAL A 191 -4.84 10.33 9.02
C VAL A 191 -4.41 9.87 7.63
N LEU A 192 -5.32 9.76 6.67
CA LEU A 192 -4.94 9.48 5.28
C LEU A 192 -4.08 10.59 4.69
N PHE A 193 -4.48 11.86 4.84
CA PHE A 193 -3.70 13.00 4.34
C PHE A 193 -2.36 13.14 5.04
N LEU A 194 -2.33 12.98 6.37
CA LEU A 194 -1.09 12.98 7.13
C LEU A 194 -0.17 11.82 6.72
N GLY A 195 -0.72 10.63 6.54
CA GLY A 195 0.00 9.45 6.07
C GLY A 195 0.60 9.67 4.68
N MET A 196 -0.13 10.31 3.76
CA MET A 196 0.36 10.68 2.44
C MET A 196 1.51 11.70 2.51
N ALA A 197 1.41 12.70 3.39
CA ALA A 197 2.47 13.67 3.60
C ALA A 197 3.75 13.02 4.17
N ILE A 198 3.59 12.11 5.14
CA ILE A 198 4.71 11.34 5.70
C ILE A 198 5.31 10.41 4.64
N ALA A 199 4.48 9.73 3.84
CA ALA A 199 4.95 8.89 2.75
C ALA A 199 5.77 9.71 1.74
N ALA A 200 5.27 10.87 1.31
CA ALA A 200 6.01 11.78 0.44
C ALA A 200 7.35 12.24 1.07
N ALA A 201 7.35 12.55 2.37
CA ALA A 201 8.56 12.94 3.08
C ALA A 201 9.59 11.81 3.17
N THR A 202 9.17 10.56 3.45
CA THR A 202 10.08 9.41 3.50
C THR A 202 10.62 9.02 2.13
N VAL A 203 9.80 9.06 1.09
CA VAL A 203 10.24 8.85 -0.30
C VAL A 203 11.22 9.94 -0.72
N GLY A 204 10.90 11.21 -0.45
CA GLY A 204 11.80 12.34 -0.71
C GLY A 204 13.12 12.24 0.06
N GLY A 205 13.08 11.78 1.31
CA GLY A 205 14.28 11.52 2.12
C GLY A 205 15.15 10.40 1.56
N SER A 206 14.56 9.27 1.17
CA SER A 206 15.30 8.19 0.51
C SER A 206 15.92 8.64 -0.83
N TRP A 207 15.15 9.39 -1.62
CA TRP A 207 15.63 9.97 -2.87
C TRP A 207 16.79 10.96 -2.66
N TYR A 208 16.70 11.82 -1.65
CA TYR A 208 17.78 12.74 -1.28
C TYR A 208 19.06 11.99 -0.87
N LEU A 209 18.94 10.95 -0.04
CA LEU A 209 20.07 10.12 0.38
C LEU A 209 20.71 9.38 -0.80
N TYR A 210 19.93 8.98 -1.80
CA TYR A 210 20.43 8.37 -3.02
C TYR A 210 21.24 9.37 -3.87
N ILE A 211 20.74 10.60 -4.08
CA ILE A 211 21.44 11.59 -4.91
C ILE A 211 22.71 12.12 -4.22
N GLU A 212 22.58 12.57 -2.96
CA GLU A 212 23.66 13.27 -2.27
C GLU A 212 24.70 12.31 -1.68
N HIS A 213 24.23 11.20 -1.09
CA HIS A 213 25.08 10.28 -0.34
C HIS A 213 25.26 8.92 -1.02
N ARG A 214 24.61 8.67 -2.17
CA ARG A 214 24.63 7.38 -2.88
C ARG A 214 24.23 6.21 -1.98
N MET A 215 23.38 6.48 -1.00
CA MET A 215 22.91 5.50 -0.03
C MET A 215 21.58 4.88 -0.47
N LEU A 216 21.51 3.56 -0.43
CA LEU A 216 20.29 2.81 -0.72
C LEU A 216 19.56 2.49 0.58
N ILE A 217 18.44 3.18 0.84
CA ILE A 217 17.51 2.89 1.94
C ILE A 217 16.14 2.58 1.36
N ASP A 218 15.62 1.38 1.66
CA ASP A 218 14.35 0.91 1.14
C ASP A 218 13.16 1.39 2.00
N VAL A 219 12.41 2.36 1.49
CA VAL A 219 11.21 2.88 2.15
C VAL A 219 9.92 2.15 1.75
N VAL A 220 9.97 1.23 0.79
CA VAL A 220 8.79 0.52 0.29
C VAL A 220 8.22 -0.36 1.40
N TYR A 221 9.05 -1.13 2.10
CA TYR A 221 8.57 -2.01 3.17
C TYR A 221 7.89 -1.23 4.32
N PRO A 222 8.49 -0.17 4.91
CA PRO A 222 7.82 0.67 5.91
C PRO A 222 6.49 1.26 5.47
N LEU A 223 6.38 1.69 4.21
CA LEU A 223 5.14 2.27 3.69
C LEU A 223 4.06 1.22 3.46
N MET A 224 4.43 0.04 2.92
CA MET A 224 3.48 -1.05 2.70
C MET A 224 2.95 -1.63 4.01
N THR A 225 3.80 -1.78 5.04
CA THR A 225 3.36 -2.29 6.35
C THR A 225 2.45 -1.28 7.06
N SER A 226 2.80 0.00 7.06
CA SER A 226 1.97 1.05 7.65
C SER A 226 0.65 1.24 6.92
N PHE A 227 0.64 1.16 5.58
CA PHE A 227 -0.59 1.16 4.78
C PHE A 227 -1.48 -0.05 5.09
N THR A 228 -0.90 -1.24 5.21
CA THR A 228 -1.64 -2.44 5.59
C THR A 228 -2.24 -2.32 7.00
N ALA A 229 -1.46 -1.79 7.95
CA ALA A 229 -1.94 -1.50 9.31
C ALA A 229 -3.10 -0.49 9.32
N PHE A 230 -3.01 0.57 8.50
CA PHE A 230 -4.08 1.54 8.32
C PHE A 230 -5.36 0.89 7.80
N MET A 231 -5.26 0.05 6.75
CA MET A 231 -6.41 -0.65 6.17
C MET A 231 -7.09 -1.58 7.18
N ILE A 232 -6.31 -2.37 7.93
CA ILE A 232 -6.83 -3.23 8.99
C ILE A 232 -7.55 -2.39 10.06
N LEU A 233 -6.96 -1.27 10.47
CA LEU A 233 -7.52 -0.42 11.52
C LEU A 233 -8.83 0.26 11.09
N VAL A 234 -8.89 0.78 9.86
CA VAL A 234 -10.12 1.32 9.27
C VAL A 234 -11.20 0.25 9.20
N PHE A 235 -10.87 -0.95 8.74
CA PHE A 235 -11.82 -2.06 8.68
C PHE A 235 -12.35 -2.45 10.07
N LEU A 236 -11.48 -2.58 11.07
CA LEU A 236 -11.87 -2.91 12.44
C LEU A 236 -12.73 -1.81 13.07
N ASN A 237 -12.40 -0.53 12.84
CA ASN A 237 -13.19 0.60 13.33
C ASN A 237 -14.57 0.64 12.67
N TYR A 238 -14.66 0.43 11.36
CA TYR A 238 -15.93 0.33 10.65
C TYR A 238 -16.78 -0.84 11.16
N ARG A 239 -16.18 -2.01 11.37
CA ARG A 239 -16.88 -3.18 11.93
C ARG A 239 -17.40 -2.92 13.34
N ARG A 240 -16.62 -2.25 14.19
CA ARG A 240 -17.05 -1.87 15.55
C ARG A 240 -18.24 -0.91 15.51
N GLU A 241 -18.19 0.10 14.65
CA GLU A 241 -19.28 1.07 14.50
C GLU A 241 -20.57 0.40 13.98
N GLU A 242 -20.45 -0.49 12.99
CA GLU A 242 -21.60 -1.22 12.46
C GLU A 242 -22.23 -2.17 13.49
N VAL A 243 -21.41 -2.90 14.26
CA VAL A 243 -21.90 -3.77 15.34
C VAL A 243 -22.62 -2.95 16.42
N GLN A 244 -22.09 -1.80 16.82
CA GLN A 244 -22.75 -0.90 17.76
C GLN A 244 -24.10 -0.40 17.22
N ARG A 245 -24.17 0.00 15.95
CA ARG A 245 -25.43 0.41 15.30
C ARG A 245 -26.45 -0.72 15.27
N GLN A 246 -26.03 -1.95 14.97
CA GLN A 246 -26.91 -3.12 14.96
C GLN A 246 -27.41 -3.49 16.35
N GLN A 247 -26.56 -3.40 17.38
CA GLN A 247 -26.97 -3.61 18.77
C GLN A 247 -28.05 -2.61 19.20
N ILE A 248 -27.86 -1.32 18.90
CA ILE A 248 -28.87 -0.29 19.16
C ILE A 248 -30.18 -0.60 18.41
N ARG A 249 -30.09 -0.94 17.11
CA ARG A 249 -31.27 -1.28 16.31
C ARG A 249 -32.03 -2.50 16.86
N SER A 250 -31.31 -3.54 17.27
CA SER A 250 -31.91 -4.75 17.82
C SER A 250 -32.55 -4.52 19.19
N ALA A 251 -31.89 -3.75 20.06
CA ALA A 251 -32.38 -3.47 21.42
C ALA A 251 -33.69 -2.65 21.41
N PHE A 252 -33.81 -1.69 20.48
CA PHE A 252 -34.98 -0.81 20.39
C PHE A 252 -36.03 -1.26 19.37
N GLY A 253 -35.67 -2.17 18.45
CA GLY A 253 -36.55 -2.66 17.39
C GLY A 253 -37.81 -3.38 17.86
N GLN A 254 -37.78 -3.95 19.07
CA GLN A 254 -38.93 -4.65 19.65
C GLN A 254 -39.93 -3.70 20.35
N TYR A 255 -39.52 -2.48 20.66
CA TYR A 255 -40.28 -1.55 21.51
C TYR A 255 -40.66 -0.24 20.80
N LEU A 256 -40.04 0.06 19.67
CA LEU A 256 -40.18 1.34 18.98
C LEU A 256 -40.38 1.12 17.48
N ALA A 257 -41.22 1.97 16.87
CA ALA A 257 -41.45 1.91 15.43
C ALA A 257 -40.13 2.04 14.64
N PRO A 258 -39.95 1.36 13.48
CA PRO A 258 -38.67 1.30 12.75
C PRO A 258 -38.07 2.69 12.44
N SER A 259 -38.94 3.65 12.10
CA SER A 259 -38.54 5.03 11.83
C SER A 259 -37.89 5.75 13.02
N PHE A 260 -38.26 5.38 14.25
CA PHE A 260 -37.70 5.97 15.48
C PHE A 260 -36.39 5.29 15.88
N VAL A 261 -36.29 3.96 15.69
CA VAL A 261 -35.06 3.19 15.88
C VAL A 261 -33.95 3.67 14.96
N GLU A 262 -34.27 3.97 13.70
CA GLU A 262 -33.29 4.50 12.76
C GLU A 262 -32.86 5.93 13.12
N GLN A 263 -33.75 6.72 13.71
CA GLN A 263 -33.44 8.07 14.19
C GLN A 263 -32.49 8.03 15.40
N ILE A 264 -32.74 7.10 16.34
CA ILE A 264 -31.88 6.83 17.51
C ILE A 264 -30.52 6.29 17.08
N ALA A 265 -30.49 5.31 16.18
CA ALA A 265 -29.25 4.72 15.69
C ALA A 265 -28.35 5.72 14.95
N ARG A 266 -28.93 6.77 14.34
CA ARG A 266 -28.18 7.86 13.71
C ARG A 266 -27.76 8.95 14.69
N ASN A 267 -28.52 9.19 15.76
CA ASN A 267 -28.23 10.24 16.74
C ASN A 267 -28.64 9.80 18.17
N PRO A 268 -27.78 9.02 18.86
CA PRO A 268 -28.09 8.51 20.21
C PRO A 268 -28.32 9.63 21.23
N GLU A 269 -27.67 10.79 21.06
CA GLU A 269 -27.76 11.95 21.96
C GLU A 269 -29.13 12.64 21.96
N ARG A 270 -30.02 12.33 21.01
CA ARG A 270 -31.38 12.88 20.97
C ARG A 270 -32.39 12.15 21.84
N LEU A 271 -31.98 11.06 22.51
CA LEU A 271 -32.77 10.46 23.58
C LEU A 271 -32.76 11.39 24.80
N SER A 272 -33.67 12.36 24.82
CA SER A 272 -34.01 13.05 26.06
C SER A 272 -34.71 12.04 26.97
N LEU A 273 -33.98 11.50 27.95
CA LEU A 273 -34.48 10.60 29.01
C LEU A 273 -35.54 11.24 29.92
N GLY A 274 -35.79 12.55 29.77
CA GLY A 274 -36.94 13.23 30.37
C GLY A 274 -38.11 13.23 29.40
N GLY A 275 -39.24 12.62 29.81
CA GLY A 275 -40.49 12.71 29.06
C GLY A 275 -40.88 14.17 28.80
N GLU A 276 -41.45 14.44 27.63
CA GLU A 276 -41.88 15.78 27.24
C GLU A 276 -43.38 15.96 27.41
N THR A 277 -43.82 17.07 28.01
CA THR A 277 -45.24 17.42 28.06
C THR A 277 -45.67 17.94 26.69
N ARG A 278 -46.56 17.22 26.01
CA ARG A 278 -47.13 17.64 24.73
C ARG A 278 -48.64 17.68 24.75
N LYS A 279 -49.19 18.61 23.96
CA LYS A 279 -50.63 18.68 23.71
C LYS A 279 -51.00 17.63 22.66
N MET A 280 -51.60 16.54 23.12
CA MET A 280 -52.02 15.42 22.29
C MET A 280 -53.53 15.41 22.09
N THR A 281 -53.97 14.88 20.96
CA THR A 281 -55.38 14.62 20.67
C THR A 281 -55.59 13.13 20.67
N PHE A 282 -56.56 12.66 21.44
CA PHE A 282 -56.93 11.25 21.53
C PHE A 282 -58.30 11.01 20.89
N LEU A 283 -58.41 9.91 20.15
CA LEU A 283 -59.66 9.36 19.64
C LEU A 283 -59.91 8.04 20.36
N PHE A 284 -61.11 7.93 20.92
CA PHE A 284 -61.69 6.67 21.36
C PHE A 284 -62.92 6.43 20.50
N SER A 285 -62.98 5.27 19.85
CA SER A 285 -64.13 4.84 19.07
C SER A 285 -64.49 3.44 19.51
N ASP A 286 -65.77 3.20 19.74
CA ASP A 286 -66.32 1.93 20.22
C ASP A 286 -67.58 1.56 19.44
N VAL A 287 -67.88 0.27 19.33
CA VAL A 287 -69.05 -0.23 18.63
C VAL A 287 -70.24 -0.22 19.57
N ARG A 288 -71.30 0.49 19.17
CA ARG A 288 -72.54 0.54 19.95
C ARG A 288 -73.17 -0.85 20.07
N ASP A 289 -73.61 -1.20 21.28
CA ASP A 289 -74.28 -2.46 21.61
C ASP A 289 -73.49 -3.72 21.23
N PHE A 290 -72.15 -3.64 21.25
CA PHE A 290 -71.27 -4.76 20.89
C PHE A 290 -71.53 -6.02 21.71
N THR A 291 -71.93 -5.90 22.97
CA THR A 291 -72.26 -7.05 23.82
C THR A 291 -73.35 -7.90 23.15
N ALA A 292 -74.45 -7.29 22.68
CA ALA A 292 -75.53 -8.02 22.01
C ALA A 292 -75.06 -8.67 20.69
N ILE A 293 -74.18 -7.98 19.95
CA ILE A 293 -73.59 -8.52 18.72
C ILE A 293 -72.72 -9.74 19.06
N SER A 294 -71.78 -9.62 19.99
CA SER A 294 -70.90 -10.73 20.40
C SER A 294 -71.67 -11.94 20.96
N GLU A 295 -72.79 -11.71 21.66
CA GLU A 295 -73.66 -12.79 22.13
C GLU A 295 -74.32 -13.57 20.99
N SER A 296 -74.69 -12.89 19.90
CA SER A 296 -75.23 -13.54 18.69
C SER A 296 -74.21 -14.43 17.97
N TYR A 297 -72.92 -14.23 18.21
CA TYR A 297 -71.82 -15.02 17.65
C TYR A 297 -71.22 -16.01 18.68
N LYS A 298 -71.88 -16.30 19.81
CA LYS A 298 -71.38 -17.26 20.83
C LYS A 298 -71.03 -18.63 20.26
N SER A 299 -71.76 -19.10 19.24
CA SER A 299 -71.52 -20.37 18.54
C SER A 299 -70.60 -20.26 17.31
N ASP A 300 -70.18 -19.04 16.92
CA ASP A 300 -69.28 -18.79 15.79
C ASP A 300 -68.23 -17.69 16.09
N PRO A 301 -67.16 -18.03 16.84
CA PRO A 301 -66.06 -17.10 17.15
C PRO A 301 -65.28 -16.64 15.91
N GLN A 302 -65.24 -17.45 14.84
CA GLN A 302 -64.56 -17.10 13.59
C GLN A 302 -65.33 -16.02 12.83
N GLY A 303 -66.67 -16.10 12.82
CA GLY A 303 -67.55 -15.06 12.29
C GLY A 303 -67.38 -13.72 13.00
N LEU A 304 -67.30 -13.72 14.34
CA LEU A 304 -67.05 -12.51 15.13
C LEU A 304 -65.69 -11.87 14.79
N THR A 305 -64.65 -12.69 14.69
CA THR A 305 -63.30 -12.21 14.33
C THR A 305 -63.28 -11.60 12.93
N THR A 306 -64.00 -12.20 11.98
CA THR A 306 -64.12 -11.68 10.61
C THR A 306 -64.86 -10.36 10.58
N LEU A 307 -65.95 -10.23 11.34
CA LEU A 307 -66.70 -8.98 11.50
C LEU A 307 -65.81 -7.86 12.09
N MET A 308 -65.07 -8.19 13.14
CA MET A 308 -64.13 -7.26 13.79
C MET A 308 -63.05 -6.79 12.83
N ASN A 309 -62.40 -7.70 12.10
CA ASN A 309 -61.40 -7.32 11.10
C ASN A 309 -61.99 -6.46 9.98
N ARG A 310 -63.22 -6.75 9.54
CA ARG A 310 -63.91 -5.95 8.51
C ARG A 310 -64.26 -4.53 8.97
N PHE A 311 -64.49 -4.33 10.26
CA PHE A 311 -64.77 -3.02 10.86
C PHE A 311 -63.49 -2.24 11.22
N LEU A 312 -62.54 -2.90 11.88
CA LEU A 312 -61.32 -2.26 12.37
C LEU A 312 -60.37 -1.91 11.22
N THR A 313 -60.26 -2.73 10.16
CA THR A 313 -59.29 -2.48 9.08
C THR A 313 -59.49 -1.13 8.37
N PRO A 314 -60.70 -0.77 7.90
CA PRO A 314 -60.92 0.53 7.25
C PRO A 314 -60.73 1.72 8.20
N LEU A 315 -61.05 1.56 9.48
CA LEU A 315 -60.85 2.59 10.51
C LEU A 315 -59.36 2.80 10.80
N SER A 316 -58.60 1.72 10.96
CA SER A 316 -57.15 1.75 11.12
C SER A 316 -56.48 2.43 9.93
N ASP A 317 -56.90 2.09 8.71
CA ASP A 317 -56.40 2.73 7.48
C ASP A 317 -56.76 4.22 7.41
N ALA A 318 -57.94 4.62 7.88
CA ALA A 318 -58.32 6.03 7.94
C ALA A 318 -57.45 6.82 8.95
N ILE A 319 -57.20 6.24 10.14
CA ILE A 319 -56.35 6.84 11.18
C ILE A 319 -54.92 7.00 10.68
N LEU A 320 -54.34 5.94 10.10
CA LEU A 320 -52.98 5.95 9.57
C LEU A 320 -52.82 6.92 8.38
N ARG A 321 -53.82 7.00 7.48
CA ARG A 321 -53.83 7.98 6.37
C ARG A 321 -53.83 9.43 6.83
N GLN A 322 -54.46 9.72 7.97
CA GLN A 322 -54.46 11.05 8.59
C GLN A 322 -53.28 11.27 9.55
N GLY A 323 -52.26 10.42 9.51
CA GLY A 323 -51.05 10.56 10.32
C GLY A 323 -51.22 10.29 11.81
N GLY A 324 -52.30 9.63 12.22
CA GLY A 324 -52.51 9.16 13.58
C GLY A 324 -51.68 7.92 13.91
N THR A 325 -51.42 7.68 15.19
CA THR A 325 -50.81 6.45 15.69
C THR A 325 -51.86 5.68 16.49
N ILE A 326 -52.02 4.38 16.19
CA ILE A 326 -52.91 3.49 16.95
C ILE A 326 -52.14 3.02 18.18
N ASP A 327 -52.71 3.24 19.37
CA ASP A 327 -52.10 2.79 20.63
C ASP A 327 -52.40 1.31 20.88
N LYS A 328 -53.69 0.97 20.88
CA LYS A 328 -54.16 -0.38 21.11
C LYS A 328 -55.59 -0.60 20.62
N TYR A 329 -55.92 -1.86 20.41
CA TYR A 329 -57.27 -2.37 20.22
C TYR A 329 -57.76 -2.94 21.55
N MET A 330 -58.96 -2.57 21.99
CA MET A 330 -59.57 -3.00 23.25
C MET A 330 -60.89 -3.70 22.95
N GLY A 331 -60.81 -4.90 22.37
CA GLY A 331 -62.00 -5.62 21.90
C GLY A 331 -62.65 -4.90 20.72
N ASP A 332 -63.78 -4.26 20.97
CA ASP A 332 -64.60 -3.43 20.08
C ASP A 332 -64.12 -1.99 19.93
N ALA A 333 -63.26 -1.53 20.84
CA ALA A 333 -62.76 -0.16 20.82
C ALA A 333 -61.37 -0.02 20.15
N ILE A 334 -61.16 1.11 19.49
CA ILE A 334 -59.87 1.55 18.97
C ILE A 334 -59.44 2.84 19.67
N MET A 335 -58.20 2.85 20.17
CA MET A 335 -57.56 4.03 20.73
C MET A 335 -56.47 4.52 19.79
N ALA A 336 -56.57 5.77 19.38
CA ALA A 336 -55.58 6.42 18.53
C ALA A 336 -55.24 7.82 19.04
N PHE A 337 -54.04 8.30 18.70
CA PHE A 337 -53.59 9.62 19.07
C PHE A 337 -52.85 10.34 17.95
N TRP A 338 -52.89 11.66 17.99
CA TRP A 338 -52.18 12.56 17.08
C TRP A 338 -51.22 13.47 17.86
N ASN A 339 -50.26 14.06 17.15
CA ASN A 339 -49.27 15.00 17.69
C ASN A 339 -48.25 14.41 18.67
N ALA A 340 -48.12 13.08 18.72
CA ALA A 340 -47.03 12.41 19.45
C ALA A 340 -45.66 12.53 18.76
N ARG A 341 -45.65 12.72 17.43
CA ARG A 341 -44.40 12.86 16.66
C ARG A 341 -43.86 14.28 16.82
N SER A 342 -42.53 14.42 16.95
CA SER A 342 -41.90 15.73 16.96
C SER A 342 -42.25 16.43 15.67
N THR A 343 -43.05 17.48 15.79
CA THR A 343 -43.40 18.33 14.66
C THR A 343 -42.07 18.92 14.19
N ARG A 344 -41.68 18.58 12.95
CA ARG A 344 -40.80 19.44 12.18
C ARG A 344 -41.37 20.85 12.33
N ARG A 345 -40.54 21.79 12.78
CA ARG A 345 -40.82 23.22 12.75
C ARG A 345 -41.14 23.61 11.30
N THR A 346 -42.42 23.61 10.94
CA THR A 346 -42.89 24.15 9.66
C THR A 346 -42.77 25.67 9.75
N MET A 347 -42.05 26.27 8.79
CA MET A 347 -42.01 27.73 8.59
C MET A 347 -43.44 28.29 8.52
N PRO A 348 -43.67 29.53 8.99
CA PRO A 348 -44.98 30.16 8.91
C PRO A 348 -45.38 30.42 7.44
N PRO A 349 -46.67 30.30 7.08
CA PRO A 349 -47.14 30.60 5.74
C PRO A 349 -47.04 32.10 5.46
N THR A 350 -46.50 32.42 4.28
CA THR A 350 -46.49 33.77 3.72
C THR A 350 -47.94 34.24 3.53
N PRO A 351 -48.34 35.44 4.00
CA PRO A 351 -49.70 35.91 3.78
C PRO A 351 -49.90 36.28 2.31
N ALA A 352 -50.87 35.61 1.67
CA ALA A 352 -51.38 35.98 0.36
C ALA A 352 -52.02 37.38 0.46
N ARG A 353 -51.40 38.37 -0.19
CA ARG A 353 -52.04 39.66 -0.48
C ARG A 353 -53.03 39.46 -1.64
N ARG A 354 -54.32 39.61 -1.35
CA ARG A 354 -55.32 39.99 -2.35
C ARG A 354 -55.10 41.44 -2.74
N ARG A 355 -54.93 41.70 -4.03
CA ARG A 355 -55.54 42.83 -4.75
C ARG A 355 -55.99 42.33 -6.11
#